data_AF-A0A502EMN5-F1
#
_entry.id   AF-A0A502EMN5-F1
#
_cell.length_a   1.000
_cell.length_b   1.000
_cell.length_c   1.000
_cell.angle_alpha   90.00
_cell.angle_beta   90.00
_cell.angle_gamma   90.00
#
_symmetry.space_group_name_H-M   'P 1'
#
loop_
_entity.id
_entity.type
_entity.pdbx_description
1 polymer ?
#
loop_
_entity_poly.entity_id
_entity_poly.type
_entity_poly.pdbx_seq_one_letter_code
_entity_poly.pdbx_strand_id
1 'polypeptide(L)'
;MKKSKLFIFGIAMVAVLMISCHKSRNELVNSWKVTAVEPKITLSDSLKNVILTQGTLTFTKDGHVTGYLQSEINNGTYALTKGGKSLVIKDETGTPYPCESTITEDKLILDSKEMKLTLSKI
;
A
#
# COMPACT_ATOMS: atom_id res chain seq x y z
N MET A 1 -10.88 46.08 -36.05
CA MET A 1 -10.72 46.02 -34.58
C MET A 1 -11.72 45.03 -34.00
N LYS A 2 -11.25 44.13 -33.09
CA LYS A 2 -11.99 43.47 -31.99
C LYS A 2 -13.15 42.52 -32.41
N LYS A 3 -13.26 41.24 -31.99
CA LYS A 3 -12.79 40.53 -30.78
C LYS A 3 -12.73 39.02 -31.07
N SER A 4 -11.61 38.36 -30.76
CA SER A 4 -11.62 36.92 -30.47
C SER A 4 -11.77 36.76 -28.96
N LYS A 5 -12.79 36.02 -28.51
CA LYS A 5 -12.87 35.50 -27.16
C LYS A 5 -12.68 34.00 -27.27
N LEU A 6 -11.47 33.52 -27.07
CA LEU A 6 -11.19 32.10 -26.95
C LEU A 6 -10.41 31.85 -25.65
N PHE A 7 -11.02 30.99 -24.83
CA PHE A 7 -10.39 30.02 -23.94
C PHE A 7 -9.29 30.53 -23.00
N ILE A 8 -9.70 30.86 -21.78
CA ILE A 8 -8.85 30.75 -20.58
C ILE A 8 -9.65 29.93 -19.57
N PHE A 9 -9.68 28.61 -19.76
CA PHE A 9 -10.07 27.63 -18.75
C PHE A 9 -9.23 26.36 -18.99
N GLY A 10 -7.95 26.47 -18.67
CA GLY A 10 -7.02 25.37 -18.72
C GLY A 10 -5.81 25.77 -17.90
N ILE A 11 -5.34 24.89 -17.03
CA ILE A 11 -4.25 25.09 -16.06
C ILE A 11 -4.75 25.61 -14.70
N ALA A 12 -5.48 24.76 -13.98
CA ALA A 12 -5.51 24.79 -12.51
C ALA A 12 -5.65 23.39 -11.91
N MET A 13 -5.19 22.33 -12.60
CA MET A 13 -5.38 20.95 -12.13
C MET A 13 -4.15 20.08 -12.34
N VAL A 14 -3.00 20.50 -11.79
CA VAL A 14 -1.79 19.64 -11.70
C VAL A 14 -1.16 19.66 -10.29
N ALA A 15 -1.58 20.54 -9.37
CA ALA A 15 -0.98 20.64 -8.04
C ALA A 15 -1.56 19.67 -6.98
N VAL A 16 -2.69 18.99 -7.24
CA VAL A 16 -3.38 18.17 -6.22
C VAL A 16 -2.76 16.77 -6.06
N LEU A 17 -1.99 16.29 -7.05
CA LEU A 17 -1.44 14.92 -7.03
C LEU A 17 -0.23 14.77 -6.11
N MET A 18 0.48 15.85 -5.76
CA MET A 18 1.69 15.78 -4.94
C MET A 18 1.42 15.77 -3.43
N ILE A 19 0.25 16.25 -2.98
CA ILE A 19 -0.08 16.32 -1.54
C ILE A 19 -0.50 14.93 -1.01
N SER A 20 -1.19 14.12 -1.82
CA SER A 20 -1.68 12.80 -1.34
C SER A 20 -0.55 11.79 -1.11
N CYS A 21 0.58 11.93 -1.83
CA CYS A 21 1.71 11.02 -1.72
C CYS A 21 2.41 11.15 -0.35
N HIS A 22 2.58 12.38 0.15
CA HIS A 22 3.14 12.61 1.48
C HIS A 22 2.19 12.20 2.61
N LYS A 23 0.88 12.46 2.43
CA LYS A 23 -0.13 12.11 3.44
C LYS A 23 -0.26 10.59 3.62
N SER A 24 -0.40 9.85 2.52
CA SER A 24 -0.49 8.39 2.53
C SER A 24 0.78 7.72 3.06
N ARG A 25 1.96 8.24 2.73
CA ARG A 25 3.22 7.73 3.30
C ARG A 25 3.28 7.94 4.81
N ASN A 26 2.87 9.11 5.31
CA ASN A 26 2.82 9.35 6.76
C ASN A 26 1.81 8.44 7.47
N GLU A 27 0.66 8.19 6.85
CA GLU A 27 -0.36 7.28 7.38
C GLU A 27 0.13 5.82 7.37
N LEU A 28 0.84 5.38 6.33
CA LEU A 28 1.38 4.02 6.20
C LEU A 28 2.47 3.70 7.23
N VAL A 29 3.30 4.68 7.61
CA VAL A 29 4.42 4.48 8.54
C VAL A 29 3.89 4.12 9.93
N ASN A 30 3.76 2.83 10.16
CA ASN A 30 3.30 2.22 11.39
C ASN A 30 3.53 0.71 11.36
N SER A 31 3.16 0.06 12.46
CA SER A 31 2.98 -1.38 12.53
C SER A 31 1.51 -1.73 12.27
N TRP A 32 1.31 -2.80 11.52
CA TRP A 32 0.00 -3.26 11.05
C TRP A 32 -0.11 -4.75 11.30
N LYS A 33 -1.26 -5.21 11.79
CA LYS A 33 -1.58 -6.62 11.98
C LYS A 33 -2.67 -7.06 11.01
N VAL A 34 -2.48 -8.19 10.35
CA VAL A 34 -3.51 -8.78 9.49
C VAL A 34 -4.71 -9.20 10.33
N THR A 35 -5.89 -8.73 9.96
CA THR A 35 -7.16 -9.04 10.62
C THR A 35 -8.14 -9.77 9.71
N ALA A 36 -7.96 -9.71 8.39
CA ALA A 36 -8.74 -10.49 7.44
C ALA A 36 -7.93 -10.90 6.22
N VAL A 37 -8.23 -12.10 5.71
CA VAL A 37 -7.64 -12.67 4.49
C VAL A 37 -8.77 -13.13 3.57
N GLU A 38 -8.87 -12.51 2.41
CA GLU A 38 -9.82 -12.81 1.34
C GLU A 38 -9.04 -13.42 0.15
N PRO A 39 -8.94 -14.75 0.03
CA PRO A 39 -8.22 -15.41 -1.06
C PRO A 39 -8.89 -15.16 -2.42
N LYS A 40 -8.09 -14.85 -3.45
CA LYS A 40 -8.52 -14.79 -4.86
C LYS A 40 -8.07 -16.03 -5.65
N ILE A 41 -7.06 -16.72 -5.14
CA ILE A 41 -6.64 -18.05 -5.59
C ILE A 41 -6.86 -19.07 -4.47
N THR A 42 -6.78 -20.36 -4.78
CA THR A 42 -6.83 -21.40 -3.76
C THR A 42 -5.64 -21.28 -2.80
N LEU A 43 -5.90 -20.87 -1.56
CA LEU A 43 -4.95 -20.91 -0.45
C LEU A 43 -5.29 -22.08 0.48
N SER A 44 -4.27 -22.73 1.06
CA SER A 44 -4.51 -23.73 2.10
C SER A 44 -4.99 -23.08 3.39
N ASP A 45 -5.84 -23.78 4.14
CA ASP A 45 -6.32 -23.29 5.44
C ASP A 45 -5.17 -23.07 6.42
N SER A 46 -4.13 -23.91 6.35
CA SER A 46 -2.91 -23.74 7.15
C SER A 46 -2.22 -22.40 6.85
N LEU A 47 -2.02 -22.07 5.58
CA LEU A 47 -1.37 -20.80 5.21
C LEU A 47 -2.23 -19.59 5.62
N LYS A 48 -3.55 -19.67 5.39
CA LYS A 48 -4.48 -18.62 5.82
C LYS A 48 -4.43 -18.39 7.34
N ASN A 49 -4.39 -19.46 8.13
CA ASN A 49 -4.28 -19.38 9.58
C ASN A 49 -2.95 -18.76 10.02
N VAL A 50 -1.84 -19.14 9.39
CA VAL A 50 -0.52 -18.57 9.66
C VAL A 50 -0.51 -17.06 9.35
N ILE A 51 -1.05 -16.65 8.20
CA ILE A 51 -1.18 -15.22 7.85
C ILE A 51 -2.04 -14.47 8.90
N LEU A 52 -3.16 -15.03 9.35
CA LEU A 52 -4.03 -14.36 10.33
C LEU A 52 -3.40 -14.26 11.74
N THR A 53 -2.55 -15.22 12.11
CA THR A 53 -1.97 -15.29 13.45
C THR A 53 -0.66 -14.53 13.56
N GLN A 54 0.20 -14.63 12.54
CA GLN A 54 1.54 -14.04 12.51
C GLN A 54 1.64 -12.80 11.62
N GLY A 55 0.68 -12.61 10.71
CA GLY A 55 0.72 -11.55 9.71
C GLY A 55 0.84 -10.18 10.33
N THR A 56 2.02 -9.58 10.16
CA THR A 56 2.37 -8.26 10.67
C THR A 56 3.27 -7.56 9.67
N LEU A 57 3.12 -6.25 9.51
CA LEU A 57 3.97 -5.43 8.66
C LEU A 57 4.29 -4.13 9.38
N THR A 58 5.57 -3.80 9.49
CA THR A 58 6.03 -2.52 10.04
C THR A 58 6.71 -1.73 8.95
N PHE A 59 6.16 -0.57 8.61
CA PHE A 59 6.72 0.33 7.61
C PHE A 59 7.41 1.51 8.28
N THR A 60 8.63 1.81 7.84
CA THR A 60 9.46 2.87 8.42
C THR A 60 9.66 4.04 7.45
N LYS A 61 9.92 5.24 7.99
CA LYS A 61 10.01 6.47 7.18
C LYS A 61 11.09 6.42 6.10
N ASP A 62 12.17 5.71 6.36
CA ASP A 62 13.32 5.49 5.47
C ASP A 62 13.04 4.51 4.32
N GLY A 63 11.84 3.90 4.26
CA GLY A 63 11.42 3.07 3.13
C GLY A 63 11.63 1.57 3.34
N HIS A 64 11.90 1.14 4.58
CA HIS A 64 12.01 -0.27 4.93
C HIS A 64 10.68 -0.86 5.42
N VAL A 65 10.56 -2.17 5.27
CA VAL A 65 9.43 -2.94 5.78
C VAL A 65 9.94 -4.23 6.42
N THR A 66 9.36 -4.58 7.56
CA THR A 66 9.64 -5.83 8.27
C THR A 66 8.35 -6.52 8.73
N GLY A 67 8.41 -7.81 9.02
CA GLY A 67 7.31 -8.58 9.60
C GLY A 67 7.09 -9.91 8.89
N TYR A 68 5.83 -10.33 8.77
CA TYR A 68 5.44 -11.61 8.19
C TYR A 68 4.20 -11.48 7.30
N LEU A 69 4.25 -12.09 6.11
CA LEU A 69 3.07 -12.28 5.25
C LEU A 69 2.98 -13.75 4.82
N GLN A 70 3.73 -14.14 3.80
CA GLN A 70 3.85 -15.54 3.35
C GLN A 70 5.16 -16.15 3.86
N SER A 71 6.17 -15.29 4.01
CA SER A 71 7.46 -15.55 4.63
C SER A 71 7.79 -14.38 5.55
N GLU A 72 8.82 -14.57 6.37
CA GLU A 72 9.41 -13.49 7.14
C GLU A 72 10.07 -12.47 6.20
N ILE A 73 9.96 -11.20 6.58
CA ILE A 73 10.58 -10.05 5.91
C ILE A 73 11.45 -9.38 6.98
N ASN A 74 12.75 -9.64 6.95
CA ASN A 74 13.67 -9.10 7.96
C ASN A 74 14.23 -7.74 7.57
N ASN A 75 14.41 -7.50 6.27
CA ASN A 75 14.94 -6.23 5.75
C ASN A 75 14.39 -5.93 4.35
N GLY A 76 13.06 -5.87 4.23
CA GLY A 76 12.40 -5.53 2.99
C GLY A 76 12.43 -4.03 2.70
N THR A 77 12.08 -3.68 1.46
CA THR A 77 11.86 -2.29 1.06
C THR A 77 10.47 -2.11 0.51
N TYR A 78 9.95 -0.88 0.52
CA TYR A 78 8.65 -0.60 -0.07
C TYR A 78 8.65 0.69 -0.90
N ALA A 79 7.78 0.73 -1.90
CA ALA A 79 7.54 1.91 -2.72
C ALA A 79 6.03 2.20 -2.80
N LEU A 80 5.64 3.41 -2.41
CA LEU A 80 4.31 3.95 -2.66
C LEU A 80 4.32 4.76 -3.94
N THR A 81 3.41 4.44 -4.85
CA THR A 81 3.20 5.18 -6.10
C THR A 81 1.73 5.56 -6.27
N LYS A 82 1.41 6.33 -7.32
CA LYS A 82 0.04 6.75 -7.65
C LYS A 82 -0.68 7.43 -6.47
N GLY A 83 0.05 8.21 -5.68
CA GLY A 83 -0.50 8.96 -4.55
C GLY A 83 -0.94 8.08 -3.37
N GLY A 84 -0.35 6.89 -3.21
CA GLY A 84 -0.65 5.96 -2.12
C GLY A 84 -1.59 4.81 -2.50
N LYS A 85 -2.02 4.76 -3.77
CA LYS A 85 -2.95 3.73 -4.28
C LYS A 85 -2.26 2.46 -4.78
N SER A 86 -0.93 2.48 -4.89
CA SER A 86 -0.14 1.32 -5.26
C SER A 86 1.06 1.21 -4.33
N LEU A 87 1.15 0.07 -3.65
CA LEU A 87 2.24 -0.28 -2.75
C LEU A 87 2.97 -1.48 -3.35
N VAL A 88 4.28 -1.37 -3.54
CA VAL A 88 5.12 -2.51 -3.91
C VAL A 88 6.02 -2.81 -2.73
N ILE A 89 5.85 -3.99 -2.14
CA ILE A 89 6.75 -4.52 -1.11
C ILE A 89 7.79 -5.37 -1.82
N LYS A 90 9.05 -5.30 -1.40
CA LYS A 90 10.11 -6.20 -1.85
C LYS A 90 10.72 -6.83 -0.62
N ASP A 91 10.81 -8.16 -0.61
CA ASP A 91 11.57 -8.87 0.41
C ASP A 91 13.08 -8.66 0.21
N GLU A 92 13.87 -9.27 1.08
CA GLU A 92 15.35 -9.23 1.05
C GLU A 92 15.97 -9.85 -0.22
N THR A 93 15.24 -10.74 -0.91
CA THR A 93 15.65 -11.32 -2.19
C THR A 93 15.37 -10.38 -3.37
N GLY A 94 14.63 -9.30 -3.12
CA GLY A 94 14.20 -8.33 -4.13
C GLY A 94 12.94 -8.74 -4.88
N THR A 95 12.25 -9.82 -4.46
CA THR A 95 11.03 -10.30 -5.11
C THR A 95 9.90 -9.29 -4.88
N PRO A 96 9.34 -8.67 -5.94
CA PRO A 96 8.32 -7.66 -5.79
C PRO A 96 6.94 -8.28 -5.54
N TYR A 97 6.26 -7.76 -4.54
CA TYR A 97 4.88 -8.06 -4.19
C TYR A 97 4.01 -6.81 -4.39
N PRO A 98 3.50 -6.59 -5.62
CA PRO A 98 2.69 -5.43 -5.96
C PRO A 98 1.26 -5.58 -5.43
N CYS A 99 0.77 -4.54 -4.77
CA CYS A 99 -0.59 -4.44 -4.27
C CYS A 99 -1.23 -3.11 -4.72
N GLU A 100 -2.51 -3.14 -5.01
CA GLU A 100 -3.34 -1.94 -4.86
C GLU A 100 -3.53 -1.68 -3.36
N SER A 101 -3.38 -0.43 -2.95
CA SER A 101 -3.38 -0.07 -1.54
C SER A 101 -4.46 0.93 -1.22
N THR A 102 -5.19 0.69 -0.13
CA THR A 102 -6.01 1.70 0.55
C THR A 102 -5.41 1.93 1.93
N ILE A 103 -5.03 3.16 2.21
CA ILE A 103 -4.37 3.56 3.46
C ILE A 103 -5.29 4.58 4.14
N THR A 104 -5.72 4.28 5.35
CA THR A 104 -6.41 5.21 6.25
C THR A 104 -5.62 5.34 7.55
N GLU A 105 -6.13 6.14 8.49
CA GLU A 105 -5.47 6.35 9.78
C GLU A 105 -5.34 5.06 10.63
N ASP A 106 -6.30 4.14 10.48
CA ASP A 106 -6.51 2.95 11.29
C ASP A 106 -6.44 1.63 10.50
N LYS A 107 -6.57 1.68 9.16
CA LYS A 107 -6.62 0.50 8.29
C LYS A 107 -5.66 0.60 7.11
N LEU A 108 -5.11 -0.56 6.77
CA LEU A 108 -4.37 -0.79 5.54
C LEU A 108 -5.03 -1.96 4.80
N ILE A 109 -5.44 -1.73 3.57
CA ILE A 109 -5.95 -2.78 2.68
C ILE A 109 -4.93 -2.98 1.58
N LEU A 110 -4.46 -4.23 1.43
CA LEU A 110 -3.56 -4.64 0.36
C LEU A 110 -4.31 -5.60 -0.54
N ASP A 111 -4.58 -5.16 -1.76
CA ASP A 111 -5.22 -6.00 -2.75
C ASP A 111 -4.20 -6.46 -3.81
N SER A 112 -3.85 -7.74 -3.76
CA SER A 112 -2.90 -8.37 -4.68
C SER A 112 -3.65 -9.25 -5.70
N LYS A 113 -2.88 -9.91 -6.57
CA LYS A 113 -3.41 -10.93 -7.48
C LYS A 113 -3.89 -12.18 -6.73
N GLU A 114 -3.21 -12.54 -5.64
CA GLU A 114 -3.42 -13.81 -4.93
C GLU A 114 -4.49 -13.70 -3.85
N MET A 115 -4.54 -12.56 -3.16
CA MET A 115 -5.42 -12.33 -2.04
C MET A 115 -5.58 -10.84 -1.73
N LYS A 116 -6.68 -10.52 -1.06
CA LYS A 116 -6.90 -9.23 -0.43
C LYS A 116 -6.73 -9.37 1.07
N LEU A 117 -5.92 -8.48 1.64
CA LEU A 117 -5.59 -8.43 3.06
C LEU A 117 -6.17 -7.16 3.66
N THR A 118 -6.79 -7.29 4.83
CA THR A 118 -7.12 -6.15 5.68
C THR A 118 -6.23 -6.20 6.90
N LEU A 119 -5.54 -5.10 7.17
CA LEU A 119 -4.68 -4.93 8.32
C LEU A 119 -5.17 -3.75 9.17
N SER A 120 -5.07 -3.93 10.48
CA SER A 120 -5.36 -2.88 11.48
C SER A 120 -4.07 -2.40 12.11
N LYS A 121 -3.99 -1.09 12.36
CA LYS A 121 -2.85 -0.48 13.03
C LYS A 121 -2.68 -1.01 14.46
N ILE A 122 -1.45 -1.17 14.93
CA ILE A 122 -1.11 -1.63 16.29
C ILE A 122 -0.22 -0.65 17.04
#